data_AF-A0A554JQ66-F1
#
_entry.id   AF-A0A554JQ66-F1
#
_cell.length_a   1.000
_cell.length_b   1.000
_cell.length_c   1.000
_cell.angle_alpha   90.00
_cell.angle_beta   90.00
_cell.angle_gamma   90.00
#
_symmetry.space_group_name_H-M   'P 1'
#
loop_
_entity.id
_entity.type
_entity.pdbx_description
1 polymer ?
#
loop_
_entity_poly.entity_id
_entity_poly.type
_entity_poly.pdbx_seq_one_letter_code
_entity_poly.pdbx_strand_id
1 'polypeptide(L)'
;MKLLLTSGGLTNKSISDALFEMVGKKAEDTKLCFIPTASNVEIGDKDWFINDLINIHKQGFKSVSIVDISAVPENIWRPQMEQADVLFFEGGNTYHLME
;
A
#
# COMPACT_ATOMS: atom_id res chain seq x y z
N MET A 1 -18.01 -0.79 2.29
CA MET A 1 -16.54 -0.66 2.23
C MET A 1 -16.00 -1.69 1.25
N LYS A 2 -14.90 -1.39 0.56
CA LYS A 2 -14.21 -2.30 -0.38
C LYS A 2 -12.87 -2.68 0.25
N LEU A 3 -12.68 -3.96 0.61
CA LEU A 3 -11.47 -4.45 1.28
C LEU A 3 -10.90 -5.64 0.52
N LEU A 4 -9.62 -5.60 0.20
CA LEU A 4 -8.88 -6.70 -0.41
C LEU A 4 -7.84 -7.16 0.61
N LEU A 5 -8.08 -8.33 1.20
CA LEU A 5 -7.21 -8.91 2.22
C LEU A 5 -6.31 -9.96 1.58
N THR A 6 -5.01 -9.84 1.80
CA THR A 6 -4.00 -10.70 1.18
C THR A 6 -2.93 -11.02 2.21
N SER A 7 -2.20 -12.12 2.01
CA SER A 7 -1.06 -12.50 2.86
C SER A 7 0.25 -11.81 2.47
N GLY A 8 0.33 -11.17 1.31
CA GLY A 8 1.58 -10.62 0.76
C GLY A 8 1.37 -9.68 -0.42
N GLY A 9 0.30 -8.89 -0.43
CA GLY A 9 0.06 -7.88 -1.46
C GLY A 9 -0.21 -8.44 -2.86
N LEU A 10 0.22 -7.67 -3.88
CA LEU A 10 -0.08 -7.90 -5.30
C LEU A 10 0.87 -8.92 -5.96
N THR A 11 0.92 -10.12 -5.40
CA THR A 11 1.87 -11.18 -5.81
C THR A 11 1.49 -11.93 -7.08
N ASN A 12 0.26 -11.79 -7.55
CA ASN A 12 -0.21 -12.49 -8.74
C ASN A 12 -1.31 -11.70 -9.45
N LYS A 13 -1.61 -12.13 -10.68
CA LYS A 13 -2.57 -11.45 -11.54
C LYS A 13 -3.99 -11.42 -10.97
N SER A 14 -4.46 -12.48 -10.32
CA SER A 14 -5.85 -12.51 -9.83
C SER A 14 -6.08 -11.54 -8.67
N ILE A 15 -5.09 -11.34 -7.80
CA ILE A 15 -5.15 -10.32 -6.75
C ILE A 15 -5.16 -8.92 -7.36
N SER A 16 -4.28 -8.64 -8.33
CA SER A 16 -4.27 -7.35 -9.04
C SER A 16 -5.59 -7.08 -9.78
N ASP A 17 -6.13 -8.08 -10.47
CA ASP A 17 -7.40 -7.97 -11.20
C ASP A 17 -8.54 -7.64 -10.22
N ALA A 18 -8.61 -8.32 -9.07
CA ALA A 18 -9.61 -8.05 -8.04
C ALA A 18 -9.48 -6.62 -7.48
N LEU A 19 -8.26 -6.12 -7.27
CA LEU A 19 -8.02 -4.74 -6.87
C LEU A 19 -8.61 -3.76 -7.89
N PHE A 20 -8.29 -3.92 -9.18
CA PHE A 20 -8.74 -2.98 -10.21
C PHE A 20 -10.23 -3.09 -10.52
N GLU A 21 -10.82 -4.27 -10.39
CA GLU A 21 -12.28 -4.45 -10.43
C GLU A 21 -12.96 -3.67 -9.28
N MET A 22 -12.39 -3.76 -8.07
CA MET A 22 -12.89 -2.99 -6.92
C MET A 22 -12.71 -1.48 -7.11
N VAL A 23 -11.58 -1.02 -7.63
CA VAL A 23 -11.35 0.42 -7.89
C VAL A 23 -12.27 0.93 -9.00
N GLY A 24 -12.53 0.12 -10.03
CA GLY A 24 -13.32 0.51 -11.20
C GLY A 24 -12.59 1.46 -12.15
N LYS A 25 -11.25 1.50 -12.08
CA LYS A 25 -10.38 2.32 -12.92
C LYS A 25 -9.23 1.47 -13.46
N LYS A 26 -8.62 1.92 -14.55
CA LYS A 26 -7.35 1.37 -15.03
C LYS A 26 -6.22 1.76 -14.09
N ALA A 27 -5.15 0.97 -14.07
CA ALA A 27 -3.97 1.25 -13.25
C ALA A 27 -3.38 2.65 -13.51
N GLU A 28 -3.23 3.03 -14.78
CA GLU A 28 -2.69 4.33 -15.22
C GLU A 28 -3.51 5.56 -14.75
N ASP A 29 -4.75 5.35 -14.32
CA ASP A 29 -5.65 6.38 -13.76
C ASP A 29 -5.81 6.28 -12.24
N THR A 30 -5.23 5.25 -11.62
CA THR A 30 -5.39 4.92 -10.19
C THR A 30 -4.20 5.42 -9.39
N LYS A 31 -4.48 6.17 -8.31
CA LYS A 31 -3.47 6.63 -7.35
C LYS A 31 -3.41 5.71 -6.14
N LEU A 32 -2.23 5.22 -5.79
CA LEU A 32 -2.01 4.36 -4.63
C LEU A 32 -1.21 5.11 -3.56
N CYS A 33 -1.66 5.01 -2.32
CA CYS A 33 -0.92 5.44 -1.14
C CYS A 33 -0.47 4.18 -0.39
N PHE A 34 0.83 4.03 -0.23
CA PHE A 34 1.48 2.90 0.43
C PHE A 34 1.85 3.28 1.87
N ILE A 35 1.39 2.49 2.84
CA ILE A 35 1.56 2.74 4.28
C ILE A 35 2.52 1.69 4.85
N PRO A 36 3.81 2.04 5.09
CA PRO A 36 4.84 1.11 5.54
C PRO A 36 4.88 0.91 7.06
N THR A 37 3.97 1.56 7.81
CA THR A 37 4.07 1.71 9.26
C THR A 37 4.30 0.39 10.01
N ALA A 38 3.54 -0.67 9.68
CA ALA A 38 3.73 -1.99 10.29
C ALA A 38 5.14 -2.56 10.08
N SER A 39 5.74 -2.29 8.92
CA SER A 39 7.04 -2.83 8.50
C SER A 39 8.23 -2.17 9.20
N ASN A 40 8.06 -0.96 9.75
CA ASN A 40 9.17 -0.16 10.28
C ASN A 40 9.89 -0.83 11.44
N VAL A 41 9.14 -1.56 12.27
CA VAL A 41 9.68 -2.19 13.49
C VAL A 41 10.21 -3.60 13.25
N GLU A 42 10.00 -4.16 12.06
CA GLU A 42 10.55 -5.46 11.70
C GLU A 42 12.08 -5.39 11.56
N ILE A 43 12.78 -6.30 12.23
CA ILE A 43 14.25 -6.35 12.28
C ILE A 43 14.76 -7.38 11.27
N GLY A 44 15.83 -7.04 10.56
CA GLY A 44 16.52 -7.95 9.65
C GLY A 44 16.31 -7.56 8.19
N ASP A 45 16.43 -8.56 7.32
CA ASP A 45 16.30 -8.39 5.88
C ASP A 45 14.91 -7.88 5.47
N LYS A 46 14.87 -6.98 4.48
CA LYS A 46 13.64 -6.35 3.97
C LYS A 46 13.42 -6.61 2.47
N ASP A 47 13.96 -7.69 1.92
CA ASP A 47 13.71 -8.04 0.52
C ASP A 47 12.22 -8.24 0.24
N TRP A 48 11.44 -8.74 1.20
CA TRP A 48 9.99 -8.86 1.07
C TRP A 48 9.30 -7.51 0.83
N PHE A 49 9.64 -6.49 1.62
CA PHE A 49 9.11 -5.13 1.49
C PHE A 49 9.51 -4.50 0.14
N ILE A 50 10.77 -4.70 -0.26
CA ILE A 50 11.27 -4.21 -1.56
C ILE A 50 10.53 -4.91 -2.71
N ASN A 51 10.33 -6.22 -2.61
CA ASN A 51 9.59 -7.00 -3.60
C ASN A 51 8.13 -6.54 -3.71
N ASP A 52 7.49 -6.19 -2.59
CA ASP A 52 6.11 -5.68 -2.60
C ASP A 52 5.99 -4.31 -3.26
N LEU A 53 6.94 -3.40 -3.00
CA LEU A 53 7.04 -2.14 -3.75
C LEU A 53 7.28 -2.38 -5.25
N ILE A 54 8.12 -3.35 -5.62
CA ILE A 54 8.34 -3.73 -7.03
C ILE A 54 7.05 -4.27 -7.65
N ASN A 55 6.30 -5.10 -6.93
CA ASN A 55 5.03 -5.65 -7.39
C ASN A 55 3.98 -4.55 -7.62
N ILE A 56 3.91 -3.57 -6.72
CA ILE A 56 3.08 -2.37 -6.88
C ILE A 56 3.53 -1.56 -8.10
N HIS A 57 4.82 -1.27 -8.22
CA HIS A 57 5.37 -0.49 -9.34
C HIS A 57 5.06 -1.14 -10.70
N LYS A 58 5.17 -2.47 -10.80
CA LYS A 58 4.86 -3.24 -12.03
C LYS A 58 3.40 -3.08 -12.49
N GLN A 59 2.48 -2.68 -11.62
CA GLN A 59 1.09 -2.48 -12.04
C GLN A 59 0.89 -1.21 -12.90
N GLY A 60 1.83 -0.27 -12.87
CA GLY A 60 1.71 0.98 -13.64
C GLY A 60 0.66 1.93 -13.08
N PHE A 61 0.56 2.04 -11.74
CA PHE A 61 -0.27 3.05 -11.10
C PHE A 61 0.07 4.46 -11.59
N LYS A 62 -0.94 5.35 -11.67
CA LYS A 62 -0.75 6.76 -11.99
C LYS A 62 0.31 7.43 -11.13
N SER A 63 0.28 7.12 -9.84
CA SER A 63 1.24 7.58 -8.85
C SER A 63 1.22 6.65 -7.65
N VAL A 64 2.38 6.50 -7.01
CA VAL A 64 2.53 5.79 -5.73
C VAL A 64 3.15 6.78 -4.75
N SER A 65 2.42 7.12 -3.68
CA SER A 65 2.95 7.90 -2.54
C SER A 65 3.29 6.96 -1.39
N ILE A 66 4.38 7.24 -0.67
CA ILE A 66 4.75 6.51 0.55
C ILE A 66 4.41 7.39 1.75
N VAL A 67 3.56 6.87 2.63
CA VAL A 67 2.93 7.64 3.70
C VAL A 67 3.00 6.85 4.99
N ASP A 68 3.95 7.23 5.84
CA ASP A 68 4.12 6.62 7.15
C ASP A 68 3.37 7.43 8.21
N ILE A 69 2.24 6.91 8.66
CA ILE A 69 1.38 7.57 9.64
C ILE A 69 2.01 7.67 11.04
N SER A 70 3.06 6.87 11.32
CA SER A 70 3.79 6.89 12.59
C SER A 70 4.98 7.85 12.59
N ALA A 71 5.54 8.16 11.43
CA ALA A 71 6.80 8.90 11.33
C ALA A 71 6.65 10.38 10.97
N VAL A 72 5.51 10.79 10.37
CA VAL A 72 5.27 12.20 10.01
C VAL A 72 3.99 12.74 10.63
N PRO A 73 3.89 14.07 10.85
CA PRO A 73 2.66 14.70 11.33
C PRO A 73 1.45 14.50 10.40
N GLU A 74 0.26 14.53 11.00
CA GLU A 74 -1.02 14.33 10.31
C GLU A 74 -1.26 15.26 9.13
N ASN A 75 -0.87 16.53 9.24
CA ASN A 75 -1.00 17.49 8.14
C ASN A 75 -0.11 17.15 6.93
N ILE A 76 0.86 16.25 7.06
CA ILE A 76 1.70 15.74 5.97
C ILE A 76 1.09 14.48 5.35
N TRP A 77 0.64 13.51 6.17
CA TRP A 77 0.14 12.23 5.67
C TRP A 77 -1.32 12.26 5.23
N ARG A 78 -2.20 12.95 5.96
CA ARG A 78 -3.65 12.93 5.73
C ARG A 78 -4.04 13.39 4.32
N PRO A 79 -3.51 14.50 3.78
CA PRO A 79 -3.89 14.95 2.44
C PRO A 79 -3.54 13.95 1.34
N GLN A 80 -2.47 13.16 1.53
CA GLN A 80 -2.04 12.15 0.56
C GLN A 80 -3.00 10.95 0.54
N MET A 81 -3.46 10.51 1.73
CA MET A 81 -4.45 9.44 1.85
C MET A 81 -5.82 9.86 1.26
N GLU A 82 -6.26 11.09 1.51
CA GLU A 82 -7.55 11.61 1.01
C GLU A 82 -7.58 11.75 -0.52
N GLN A 83 -6.43 11.92 -1.15
CA GLN A 83 -6.30 12.03 -2.61
C GLN A 83 -6.11 10.69 -3.32
N ALA A 84 -5.88 9.60 -2.58
CA ALA A 84 -5.61 8.28 -3.12
C ALA A 84 -6.91 7.52 -3.44
N ASP A 85 -6.85 6.66 -4.46
CA ASP A 85 -7.91 5.72 -4.79
C ASP A 85 -7.77 4.40 -4.00
N VAL A 86 -6.53 4.06 -3.63
CA VAL A 86 -6.16 2.85 -2.89
C VAL A 86 -5.28 3.22 -1.72
N LEU A 87 -5.66 2.76 -0.53
CA LEU A 87 -4.80 2.73 0.65
C LEU A 87 -4.26 1.30 0.79
N PHE A 88 -2.95 1.16 0.64
CA PHE A 88 -2.25 -0.12 0.73
C PHE A 88 -1.47 -0.18 2.04
N PHE A 89 -1.94 -0.99 2.99
CA PHE A 89 -1.26 -1.20 4.26
C PHE A 89 -0.32 -2.40 4.14
N GLU A 90 0.98 -2.14 4.25
CA GLU A 90 2.02 -3.15 4.12
C GLU A 90 2.03 -4.10 5.34
N GLY A 91 2.55 -5.32 5.12
CA GLY A 91 2.76 -6.29 6.20
C GLY A 91 3.82 -5.87 7.21
N GLY A 92 3.88 -6.59 8.33
CA GLY A 92 4.82 -6.36 9.43
C GLY A 92 4.14 -6.57 10.78
N ASN A 93 4.44 -5.71 11.74
CA ASN A 93 3.91 -5.81 13.09
C ASN A 93 2.52 -5.15 13.19
N THR A 94 1.48 -5.97 13.36
CA THR A 94 0.10 -5.49 13.46
C THR A 94 -0.15 -4.66 14.72
N TYR A 95 0.54 -4.93 15.84
CA TYR A 95 0.35 -4.14 17.06
C TYR A 95 0.84 -2.72 16.85
N HIS A 96 2.03 -2.55 16.29
CA HIS A 96 2.58 -1.23 15.99
C HIS A 96 1.72 -0.43 15.01
N LEU A 97 1.06 -1.10 14.04
CA LEU A 97 0.14 -0.42 13.13
C LEU A 97 -1.11 0.13 13.82
N MET A 98 -1.55 -0.49 14.92
CA MET A 98 -2.78 -0.13 15.63
C MET A 98 -2.56 0.88 16.78
N GLU A 99 -1.31 1.15 17.15
CA GLU A 99 -0.92 2.16 18.16
C GLU A 99 -1.14 3.59 17.64
#